data_AF-A0A3D2VD94-F1
#
_entry.id   AF-A0A3D2VD94-F1
#
_cell.length_a   1.000
_cell.length_b   1.000
_cell.length_c   1.000
_cell.angle_alpha   90.00
_cell.angle_beta   90.00
_cell.angle_gamma   90.00
#
_symmetry.space_group_name_H-M   'P 1'
#
loop_
_entity.id
_entity.type
_entity.pdbx_description
1 polymer ?
#
loop_
_entity_poly.entity_id
_entity_poly.type
_entity_poly.pdbx_seq_one_letter_code
_entity_poly.pdbx_strand_id
1 'polypeptide(L)'
;RIVMAVGKSGARLFQKRLAISIGGIKITQAGERVELYDERKVTKHLKGAEISIAVDLGVGRSKSRVWTCDLTHDYIRINAD
;
A
#
# COMPACT_ATOMS: atom_id res chain seq x y z
N ARG A 1 -0.88 6.58 -4.39
CA ARG A 1 -0.58 5.56 -5.44
C ARG A 1 -1.25 4.21 -5.14
N ILE A 2 -1.22 3.70 -3.91
CA ILE A 2 -1.84 2.40 -3.56
C ILE A 2 -3.35 2.37 -3.88
N VAL A 3 -4.10 3.41 -3.49
CA VAL A 3 -5.54 3.53 -3.82
C VAL A 3 -5.81 3.40 -5.32
N MET A 4 -4.98 4.05 -6.15
CA MET A 4 -5.09 3.98 -7.62
C MET A 4 -4.84 2.56 -8.13
N ALA A 5 -3.83 1.85 -7.62
CA ALA A 5 -3.55 0.47 -7.99
C ALA A 5 -4.71 -0.47 -7.60
N VAL A 6 -5.26 -0.31 -6.40
CA VAL A 6 -6.45 -1.05 -5.94
C VAL A 6 -7.64 -0.80 -6.87
N GLY A 7 -7.89 0.44 -7.26
CA GLY A 7 -8.97 0.79 -8.19
C GLY A 7 -8.81 0.16 -9.58
N LYS A 8 -7.59 -0.08 -10.04
CA LYS A 8 -7.29 -0.74 -11.33
C LYS A 8 -7.40 -2.27 -11.28
N SER A 9 -7.46 -2.88 -10.10
CA SER A 9 -7.42 -4.34 -9.96
C SER A 9 -8.68 -5.07 -10.47
N GLY A 10 -9.78 -4.36 -10.68
CA GLY A 10 -11.09 -4.96 -10.98
C GLY A 10 -11.71 -5.72 -9.79
N ALA A 11 -11.05 -5.76 -8.63
CA ALA A 11 -11.59 -6.38 -7.44
C ALA A 11 -12.83 -5.62 -6.94
N ARG A 12 -13.81 -6.36 -6.40
CA ARG A 12 -14.92 -5.76 -5.69
C ARG A 12 -14.37 -4.98 -4.49
N LEU A 13 -14.67 -3.69 -4.43
CA LEU A 13 -14.18 -2.80 -3.39
C LEU A 13 -15.34 -1.96 -2.86
N PHE A 14 -15.32 -1.66 -1.57
CA PHE A 14 -16.25 -0.69 -1.00
C PHE A 14 -15.47 0.53 -0.53
N GLN A 15 -15.47 1.59 -1.36
CA GLN A 15 -14.60 2.76 -1.19
C GLN A 15 -14.69 3.37 0.21
N LYS A 16 -15.92 3.51 0.74
CA LYS A 16 -16.19 4.04 2.09
C LYS A 16 -15.68 3.16 3.23
N ARG A 17 -15.16 1.97 2.96
CA ARG A 17 -14.52 1.07 3.94
C ARG A 17 -13.07 0.75 3.60
N LEU A 18 -12.52 1.30 2.52
CA LEU A 18 -11.13 1.11 2.15
C LEU A 18 -10.22 1.63 3.27
N ALA A 19 -9.32 0.78 3.73
CA ALA A 19 -8.28 1.16 4.68
C ALA A 19 -6.92 0.66 4.20
N ILE A 20 -5.89 1.50 4.36
CA ILE A 20 -4.53 1.20 3.95
C ILE A 20 -3.59 1.54 5.10
N SER A 21 -2.67 0.63 5.40
CA SER A 21 -1.63 0.83 6.39
C SER A 21 -0.25 0.53 5.82
N ILE A 22 0.76 1.31 6.20
CA ILE A 22 2.17 1.09 5.87
C ILE A 22 2.93 0.95 7.18
N GLY A 23 3.66 -0.16 7.36
CA GLY A 23 4.38 -0.42 8.62
C GLY A 23 3.46 -0.43 9.85
N GLY A 24 2.20 -0.83 9.69
CA GLY A 24 1.17 -0.78 10.74
C GLY A 24 0.54 0.59 10.99
N ILE A 25 0.99 1.65 10.31
CA ILE A 25 0.45 3.01 10.44
C ILE A 25 -0.66 3.20 9.42
N LYS A 26 -1.86 3.51 9.88
CA LYS A 26 -3.02 3.73 9.00
C LYS A 26 -2.91 5.10 8.31
N ILE A 27 -2.85 5.09 6.98
CA ILE A 27 -2.74 6.30 6.14
C ILE A 27 -4.03 6.63 5.38
N THR A 28 -4.90 5.63 5.24
CA THR A 28 -6.21 5.76 4.61
C THR A 28 -7.25 5.06 5.47
N GLN A 29 -8.38 5.72 5.71
CA GLN A 29 -9.53 5.16 6.41
C GLN A 29 -10.81 5.68 5.78
N ALA A 30 -11.80 4.80 5.63
CA ALA A 30 -13.08 5.12 5.00
C ALA A 30 -12.94 5.69 3.56
N GLY A 31 -11.89 5.27 2.84
CA GLY A 31 -11.59 5.77 1.49
C GLY A 31 -10.81 7.08 1.44
N GLU A 32 -10.66 7.77 2.57
CA GLU A 32 -10.02 9.09 2.66
C GLU A 32 -8.66 9.02 3.35
N ARG A 33 -7.81 10.01 3.07
CA ARG A 33 -6.53 10.18 3.78
C ARG A 33 -6.81 10.42 5.26
N VAL A 34 -6.09 9.73 6.15
CA VAL A 34 -6.08 10.09 7.58
C VAL A 34 -5.37 11.45 7.70
N GLU A 35 -6.01 12.47 8.28
CA GLU A 35 -5.40 13.81 8.30
C GLU A 35 -4.15 13.89 9.19
N LEU A 36 -4.18 13.21 10.33
CA LEU A 36 -3.21 13.36 11.42
C LEU A 36 -2.32 12.13 11.64
N TYR A 37 -2.03 11.34 10.59
CA TYR A 37 -1.03 10.28 10.74
C TYR A 37 0.38 10.87 10.76
N ASP A 38 1.28 10.23 11.51
CA ASP A 38 2.67 10.65 11.61
C ASP A 38 3.45 10.18 10.37
N GLU A 39 3.61 11.09 9.42
CA GLU A 39 4.38 10.86 8.19
C GLU A 39 5.82 10.43 8.47
N ARG A 40 6.45 10.91 9.55
CA ARG A 40 7.85 10.57 9.87
C ARG A 40 7.99 9.09 10.20
N LYS A 41 7.00 8.49 10.88
CA LYS A 41 6.98 7.06 11.17
C LYS A 41 6.81 6.24 9.89
N VAL A 42 5.97 6.68 8.96
CA VAL A 42 5.80 6.02 7.65
C VAL A 42 7.09 6.10 6.84
N THR A 43 7.70 7.28 6.75
CA THR A 43 8.98 7.45 6.06
C THR A 43 10.09 6.62 6.70
N LYS A 44 10.14 6.54 8.03
CA LYS A 44 11.10 5.68 8.73
C LYS A 44 10.91 4.20 8.36
N HIS A 45 9.67 3.73 8.30
CA HIS A 45 9.36 2.35 7.85
C HIS A 45 9.81 2.11 6.41
N LEU A 46 9.53 3.04 5.50
CA LEU A 46 9.89 2.94 4.09
C LEU A 46 11.40 2.96 3.83
N LYS A 47 12.22 3.41 4.78
CA LYS A 47 13.69 3.34 4.70
C LYS A 47 14.25 1.98 5.13
N GLY A 48 13.42 1.09 5.68
CA GLY A 48 13.81 -0.27 6.02
C GLY A 48 13.88 -1.18 4.79
N ALA A 49 14.53 -2.33 4.94
CA ALA A 49 14.62 -3.35 3.90
C ALA A 49 13.29 -4.10 3.67
N GLU A 50 12.45 -4.19 4.71
CA GLU A 50 11.15 -4.88 4.63
C GLU A 50 9.98 -3.89 4.76
N ILE A 51 9.25 -3.71 3.67
CA ILE A 51 8.12 -2.80 3.62
C ILE A 51 6.81 -3.59 3.72
N SER A 52 6.08 -3.40 4.81
CA SER A 52 4.76 -4.00 5.00
C SER A 52 3.67 -3.03 4.56
N ILE A 53 2.85 -3.45 3.60
CA ILE A 53 1.66 -2.72 3.15
C ILE A 53 0.45 -3.62 3.38
N ALA A 54 -0.53 -3.11 4.13
CA ALA A 54 -1.81 -3.78 4.34
C ALA A 54 -2.93 -2.98 3.66
N VAL A 55 -3.78 -3.67 2.92
CA VAL A 55 -4.96 -3.10 2.26
C VAL A 55 -6.18 -3.90 2.68
N ASP A 56 -7.18 -3.23 3.23
CA ASP A 56 -8.50 -3.78 3.51
C ASP A 56 -9.52 -3.16 2.54
N LEU A 57 -10.14 -4.01 1.73
CA LEU A 57 -11.13 -3.62 0.72
C LEU A 57 -12.54 -3.42 1.30
N GLY A 58 -12.79 -3.85 2.54
CA GLY A 58 -14.06 -3.67 3.22
C GLY A 58 -15.22 -4.53 2.69
N VAL A 59 -14.93 -5.61 1.97
CA VAL A 59 -15.93 -6.45 1.26
C VAL A 59 -16.06 -7.89 1.78
N GLY A 60 -15.28 -8.29 2.78
CA GLY A 60 -15.32 -9.66 3.30
C GLY A 60 -14.22 -9.96 4.32
N ARG A 61 -13.98 -11.24 4.58
CA ARG A 61 -12.97 -11.75 5.54
C ARG A 61 -11.79 -12.46 4.89
N SER A 62 -11.83 -12.64 3.57
CA SER A 62 -10.76 -13.31 2.81
C SER A 62 -9.47 -12.49 2.86
N LYS A 63 -8.34 -13.19 2.92
CA LYS A 63 -7.01 -12.59 2.98
C LYS A 63 -6.08 -13.31 2.01
N SER A 64 -5.23 -12.53 1.35
CA SER A 64 -4.11 -13.02 0.54
C SER A 64 -2.86 -12.19 0.84
N ARG A 65 -1.69 -12.74 0.57
CA ARG A 65 -0.40 -12.08 0.74
C ARG A 65 0.45 -12.31 -0.51
N VAL A 66 1.07 -11.24 -0.98
CA VAL A 66 2.00 -11.24 -2.11
C VAL A 66 3.29 -10.56 -1.65
N TRP A 67 4.41 -11.04 -2.14
CA TRP A 67 5.73 -10.44 -1.95
C TRP A 67 6.18 -9.81 -3.25
N THR A 68 6.80 -8.63 -3.16
CA THR A 68 7.33 -7.88 -4.30
C THR A 68 8.51 -7.03 -3.83
N CYS A 69 9.26 -6.48 -4.77
CA CYS A 69 10.32 -5.52 -4.53
C CYS A 69 9.98 -4.13 -5.09
N ASP A 70 10.80 -3.15 -4.75
CA ASP A 70 10.80 -1.83 -5.36
C ASP A 70 11.43 -1.85 -6.76
N LEU A 71 11.10 -0.84 -7.56
CA LEU A 71 11.66 -0.65 -8.89
C LEU A 71 12.81 0.35 -8.80
N THR A 72 14.05 -0.15 -8.88
CA THR A 72 15.26 0.65 -8.74
C THR A 72 15.87 1.01 -10.10
N HIS A 73 16.80 1.97 -10.10
CA HIS A 73 17.57 2.30 -11.30
C HIS A 73 18.42 1.10 -11.78
N ASP A 74 18.94 0.31 -10.84
CA ASP A 74 19.73 -0.88 -11.13
C ASP A 74 18.91 -1.95 -11.86
N TYR A 75 17.64 -2.13 -11.48
CA TYR A 75 16.73 -3.01 -12.20
C TYR A 75 16.60 -2.59 -13.67
N ILE A 76 16.46 -1.29 -13.94
CA ILE A 76 16.38 -0.75 -15.30
C ILE A 76 17.68 -1.06 -16.04
N ARG A 77 18.83 -0.72 -15.45
CA ARG A 77 20.16 -0.90 -16.07
C ARG A 77 20.44 -2.36 -16.47
N ILE A 78 19.99 -3.34 -15.69
CA ILE A 78 20.22 -4.76 -15.98
C ILE A 78 19.31 -5.30 -17.09
N ASN A 79 18.16 -4.65 -17.34
CA ASN A 79 17.12 -5.18 -18.24
C ASN A 79 16.82 -4.28 -19.46
N ALA A 80 17.51 -3.15 -19.62
CA ALA A 80 17.25 -2.15 -20.66
C ALA A 80 18.25 -2.20 -21.84
N ASP A 81 19.02 -3.29 -21.95
CA ASP A 81 19.82 -3.61 -23.15
C ASP A 81 18.90 -4.04 -24.32
#